data_AF-A0A6J4YC64-F1
#
_entry.id   AF-A0A6J4YC64-F1
#
_cell.length_a   1.000
_cell.length_b   1.000
_cell.length_c   1.000
_cell.angle_alpha   90.00
_cell.angle_beta   90.00
_cell.angle_gamma   90.00
#
_symmetry.space_group_name_H-M   'P 1'
#
loop_
_entity.id
_entity.type
_entity.pdbx_description
1 polymer ?
#
loop_
_entity_poly.entity_id
_entity_poly.type
_entity_poly.pdbx_seq_one_letter_code
_entity_poly.pdbx_strand_id
1 'polypeptide(L)' 'MPVISSGSLALDKALGTGGLPRGRVCEIFGPEASGKTTLTLHAVAEAQKQDYIACRTKLTN' A
#
# COMPACT_ATOMS: atom_id res chain seq x y z
N MET A 1 -0.34 16.08 -3.97
CA MET A 1 -0.46 15.39 -2.65
C MET A 1 0.63 14.34 -2.59
N PRO A 2 1.35 14.16 -1.46
CA PRO A 2 2.40 13.15 -1.39
C PRO A 2 1.80 11.73 -1.38
N VAL A 3 2.39 10.83 -2.18
CA VAL A 3 1.91 9.46 -2.43
C VAL A 3 3.03 8.45 -2.21
N ILE A 4 2.67 7.23 -1.85
CA ILE A 4 3.59 6.09 -1.71
C ILE A 4 3.21 5.06 -2.79
N SER A 5 4.16 4.58 -3.58
CA SER A 5 3.87 3.54 -4.58
C SER A 5 3.35 2.28 -3.90
N SER A 6 2.35 1.63 -4.50
CA SER A 6 1.86 0.35 -4.01
C SER A 6 2.82 -0.82 -4.33
N GLY A 7 3.93 -0.55 -5.03
CA GLY A 7 4.82 -1.56 -5.62
C GLY A 7 4.30 -2.17 -6.92
N SER A 8 3.21 -1.67 -7.49
CA SER A 8 2.66 -2.11 -8.77
C SER A 8 2.27 -0.90 -9.63
N LEU A 9 2.96 -0.74 -10.76
CA LEU A 9 2.72 0.36 -11.70
C LEU A 9 1.29 0.36 -12.25
N ALA A 10 0.70 -0.84 -12.46
CA ALA A 10 -0.66 -0.97 -12.93
C ALA A 10 -1.68 -0.47 -11.88
N LEU A 11 -1.44 -0.77 -10.60
CA LEU A 11 -2.31 -0.33 -9.51
C LEU A 11 -2.16 1.18 -9.25
N ASP A 12 -0.94 1.70 -9.26
CA ASP A 12 -0.67 3.13 -9.10
C ASP A 12 -1.37 3.97 -10.18
N LYS A 13 -1.40 3.47 -11.43
CA LYS A 13 -2.17 4.08 -12.52
C LYS A 13 -3.69 3.96 -12.32
N ALA A 14 -4.17 2.80 -11.89
CA ALA A 14 -5.60 2.55 -11.66
C ALA A 14 -6.17 3.42 -10.53
N LEU A 15 -5.36 3.75 -9.51
CA LEU A 15 -5.74 4.67 -8.44
C LEU A 15 -5.89 6.12 -8.91
N GLY A 16 -5.37 6.48 -10.08
CA GLY A 16 -5.41 7.83 -10.66
C GLY A 16 -4.51 8.86 -9.95
N THR A 17 -4.15 8.62 -8.69
CA THR A 17 -3.23 9.43 -7.88
C THR A 17 -1.76 9.08 -8.08
N GLY A 18 -1.45 7.98 -8.77
CA GLY A 18 -0.08 7.48 -8.94
C GLY A 18 0.46 6.70 -7.74
N GLY A 19 -0.41 6.32 -6.80
CA GLY A 19 -0.06 5.55 -5.61
C GLY A 19 -0.98 5.80 -4.42
N LEU A 20 -0.66 5.20 -3.28
CA LEU A 20 -1.40 5.31 -2.04
C LEU A 20 -1.25 6.73 -1.44
N PRO A 21 -2.34 7.47 -1.21
CA PRO A 21 -2.29 8.82 -0.67
C PRO A 21 -1.86 8.83 0.80
N ARG A 22 -0.88 9.67 1.14
CA ARG A 22 -0.48 9.88 2.54
C ARG A 22 -1.53 10.70 3.30
N GLY A 23 -1.67 10.43 4.59
CA GLY A 23 -2.62 11.12 5.48
C GLY A 23 -4.08 10.73 5.27
N ARG A 24 -4.35 9.63 4.56
CA ARG A 24 -5.68 9.04 4.39
C ARG A 24 -5.69 7.58 4.78
N VAL A 25 -6.87 7.09 5.18
CA VAL A 25 -7.10 5.66 5.42
C VAL A 25 -7.39 5.00 4.07
N CYS A 26 -6.67 3.93 3.76
CA CYS A 26 -6.88 3.10 2.58
C CYS A 26 -7.18 1.67 3.04
N GLU A 27 -8.16 1.02 2.42
CA GLU A 27 -8.56 -0.34 2.78
C GLU A 27 -8.37 -1.29 1.59
N ILE A 28 -7.75 -2.44 1.83
CA ILE A 28 -7.43 -3.44 0.81
C ILE A 28 -8.25 -4.69 1.12
N PHE A 29 -9.27 -4.93 0.30
CA PHE A 29 -10.17 -6.09 0.44
C PHE A 29 -9.93 -7.15 -0.63
N GLY A 30 -10.38 -8.37 -0.33
CA GLY A 30 -10.35 -9.49 -1.28
C GLY A 30 -10.39 -10.86 -0.60
N PRO A 31 -10.55 -11.94 -1.38
CA PRO A 31 -10.55 -13.32 -0.88
C PRO A 31 -9.29 -13.69 -0.11
N GLU A 32 -9.35 -14.72 0.75
CA GLU A 32 -8.14 -15.27 1.35
C GLU A 32 -7.13 -15.70 0.27
N ALA A 33 -5.84 -15.55 0.56
CA ALA A 33 -4.74 -15.77 -0.38
C ALA A 33 -4.72 -14.87 -1.65
N SER A 34 -5.56 -13.82 -1.76
CA SER A 34 -5.54 -12.88 -2.89
C SER A 34 -4.33 -11.91 -2.92
N GLY A 35 -3.31 -12.13 -2.08
CA GLY A 35 -2.11 -11.31 -2.05
C GLY A 35 -2.20 -9.99 -1.27
N LYS A 36 -3.28 -9.73 -0.51
CA LYS A 36 -3.43 -8.50 0.31
C LYS A 36 -2.23 -8.21 1.20
N THR A 37 -1.81 -9.23 1.96
CA THR A 37 -0.63 -9.19 2.82
C THR A 37 0.62 -8.80 2.05
N THR A 38 0.83 -9.42 0.89
CA THR A 38 1.99 -9.19 0.04
C THR A 38 1.98 -7.75 -0.49
N LEU A 39 0.83 -7.25 -0.95
CA LEU A 39 0.66 -5.87 -1.40
C LEU A 39 0.97 -4.86 -0.29
N THR A 40 0.49 -5.10 0.94
CA THR A 40 0.81 -4.24 2.09
C THR A 40 2.31 -4.23 2.38
N LEU A 41 3.00 -5.37 2.27
CA LEU A 41 4.44 -5.45 2.48
C LEU A 41 5.22 -4.67 1.40
N HIS A 42 4.78 -4.72 0.14
CA HIS A 42 5.37 -3.91 -0.92
C HIS A 42 5.19 -2.41 -0.66
N ALA A 43 3.98 -1.98 -0.28
CA ALA A 43 3.74 -0.57 0.08
C ALA A 43 4.60 -0.11 1.27
N VAL A 44 4.81 -0.97 2.28
CA VAL A 44 5.70 -0.70 3.41
C VAL A 44 7.16 -0.56 2.96
N ALA A 45 7.63 -1.44 2.08
CA ALA A 45 8.98 -1.37 1.53
C ALA A 45 9.19 -0.08 0.70
N GLU A 46 8.21 0.32 -0.10
CA GLU A 46 8.26 1.58 -0.85
C GLU A 46 8.23 2.80 0.07
N ALA A 47 7.50 2.75 1.19
CA ALA A 47 7.52 3.79 2.20
C ALA A 47 8.90 3.90 2.87
N GLN A 48 9.52 2.77 3.23
CA GLN A 48 10.85 2.72 3.83
C GLN A 48 11.95 3.25 2.90
N LYS A 49 11.84 2.99 1.59
CA LYS A 49 12.76 3.56 0.58
C LYS A 49 12.69 5.08 0.49
N GLN A 50 11.59 5.69 0.92
CA GLN A 50 11.40 7.14 0.97
C GLN A 50 11.68 7.70 2.37
N ASP A 51 12.45 6.97 3.19
CA ASP A 51 12.82 7.31 4.57
C ASP A 51 11.63 7.50 5.54
N TYR A 52 10.46 6.94 5.21
CA TYR A 52 9.34 6.92 6.14
C TYR A 52 9.42 5.76 7.12
N ILE A 53 9.01 6.02 8.36
CA ILE A 53 8.75 4.97 9.34
C ILE A 53 7.44 4.27 8.95
N ALA A 54 7.51 2.97 8.70
CA ALA A 54 6.37 2.16 8.30
C ALA A 54 6.23 0.92 9.20
N CYS A 55 4.98 0.58 9.52
CA CYS A 55 4.61 -0.52 10.38
C CYS A 55 3.46 -1.28 9.72
N ARG A 56 3.52 -2.61 9.74
CA ARG A 56 2.39 -3.47 9.37
C ARG A 56 1.83 -4.10 10.63
N THR A 57 0.58 -3.81 10.96
CA THR A 57 -0.19 -4.57 11.94
C THR A 57 -0.94 -5.71 11.25
N LYS A 58 -1.11 -6.83 11.95
CA LYS A 58 -2.01 -7.88 11.49
C LYS A 58 -3.41 -7.46 11.91
N LEU A 59 -4.27 -7.08 10.96
CA LEU A 59 -5.71 -7.05 11.20
C LEU A 59 -6.19 -8.50 11.19
N THR A 60 -6.40 -9.06 12.38
CA THR A 60 -7.25 -10.25 12.56
C THR A 60 -8.70 -9.77 12.56
N ASN A 61 -9.54 -10.40 11.72
CA ASN A 61 -10.94 -10.57 12.09
C ASN A 61 -11.02 -11.66 13.15
#